data_AF-A0AA38KTT5-F1
#
_entry.id   AF-A0AA38KTT5-F1
#
_cell.length_a   1.000
_cell.length_b   1.000
_cell.length_c   1.000
_cell.angle_alpha   90.00
_cell.angle_beta   90.00
_cell.angle_gamma   90.00
#
_symmetry.space_group_name_H-M   'P 1'
#
loop_
_entity.id
_entity.type
_entity.pdbx_description
1 polymer ?
#
loop_
_entity_poly.entity_id
_entity_poly.type
_entity_poly.pdbx_seq_one_letter_code
_entity_poly.pdbx_strand_id
1 'polypeptide(L)'
;RKSELYKRGSAVQGVIGMGIGLEGAESVLEAVAVLAVIVTVHECRHFLAAYLQRIHVSKFAIGFGPTLLKFDLKNVECSVRAIPLGGYVGFPDNDQDSGIPSDDKDLLKNRPILDRLLVTV
;
A
#
# COMPACT_ATOMS: atom_id res chain seq x y z
N ARG A 1 47.54 5.60 16.37
CA ARG A 1 46.62 4.70 17.12
C ARG A 1 45.37 5.38 17.69
N LYS A 2 45.27 6.72 17.73
CA LYS A 2 44.03 7.45 18.12
C LYS A 2 43.12 7.85 16.93
N SER A 3 43.59 7.73 15.68
CA SER A 3 42.87 8.18 14.47
C SER A 3 41.81 7.21 13.94
N GLU A 4 41.95 5.89 14.18
CA GLU A 4 40.94 4.90 13.74
C GLU A 4 39.72 4.83 14.66
N LEU A 5 39.86 5.20 15.93
CA LEU A 5 38.74 5.21 16.89
C LEU A 5 37.76 6.37 16.64
N TYR A 6 38.21 7.49 16.06
CA TYR A 6 37.33 8.61 15.71
C TYR A 6 36.44 8.30 14.49
N LYS A 7 36.96 7.57 13.49
CA LYS A 7 36.20 7.20 12.29
C LYS A 7 35.08 6.19 12.55
N ARG A 8 35.22 5.33 13.58
CA ARG A 8 34.18 4.35 13.94
C ARG A 8 33.00 4.98 14.71
N GLY A 9 33.20 6.11 15.40
CA GLY A 9 32.12 6.89 15.99
C GLY A 9 31.27 7.64 14.96
N SER A 10 31.91 8.13 13.88
CA SER A 10 31.24 8.90 12.80
C SER A 10 30.38 8.04 11.86
N ALA A 11 30.67 6.74 11.72
CA ALA A 11 29.95 5.88 10.78
C ALA A 11 28.65 5.33 11.36
N VAL A 12 28.58 5.11 12.68
CA VAL A 12 27.33 4.74 13.36
C VAL A 12 26.37 5.93 13.45
N GLN A 13 26.94 7.15 13.49
CA GLN A 13 26.20 8.41 13.38
C GLN A 13 25.55 8.61 12.01
N GLY A 14 25.97 7.89 10.95
CA GLY A 14 25.38 7.98 9.62
C GLY A 14 24.05 7.22 9.47
N VAL A 15 23.74 6.29 10.39
CA VAL A 15 22.49 5.51 10.39
C VAL A 15 21.50 6.05 11.43
N ILE A 16 22.00 6.72 12.48
CA ILE A 16 21.21 7.40 13.54
C ILE A 16 21.28 8.93 13.36
N GLY A 17 21.72 9.38 12.18
CA GLY A 17 21.73 10.77 11.76
C GLY A 17 20.38 11.21 11.19
N MET A 18 19.27 10.68 11.71
CA MET A 18 17.97 11.32 11.55
C MET A 18 18.00 12.57 12.44
N GLY A 19 18.74 13.57 11.96
CA GLY A 19 18.73 14.92 12.47
C GLY A 19 17.35 15.49 12.20
N ILE A 20 16.39 15.14 13.06
CA ILE A 20 15.10 15.83 13.23
C ILE A 20 15.35 17.22 13.82
N GLY A 21 16.05 18.06 13.06
CA GLY A 21 16.44 19.41 13.48
C GLY A 21 16.00 20.41 12.45
N LEU A 22 14.70 20.68 12.33
CA LEU A 22 14.18 21.57 11.30
C LEU A 22 13.07 22.46 11.86
N GLU A 23 13.19 23.75 11.60
CA GLU A 23 12.20 24.77 11.89
C GLU A 23 10.92 24.47 11.09
N GLY A 24 10.04 23.65 11.67
CA GLY A 24 8.65 23.40 11.26
C GLY A 24 8.40 22.58 10.00
N ALA A 25 8.98 22.95 8.86
CA ALA A 25 8.56 22.44 7.54
C ALA A 25 8.91 20.96 7.32
N GLU A 26 10.06 20.52 7.83
CA GLU A 26 10.52 19.17 7.53
C GLU A 26 9.96 18.14 8.49
N SER A 27 9.55 18.54 9.70
CA SER A 27 8.71 17.71 10.55
C SER A 27 7.38 17.37 9.88
N VAL A 28 6.81 18.30 9.09
CA VAL A 28 5.60 18.04 8.31
C VAL A 28 5.88 17.05 7.18
N LEU A 29 6.99 17.23 6.46
CA LEU A 29 7.37 16.32 5.38
C LEU A 29 7.64 14.90 5.91
N GLU A 30 8.35 14.78 7.03
CA GLU A 30 8.58 13.50 7.72
C GLU A 30 7.28 12.87 8.18
N ALA A 31 6.37 13.63 8.79
CA ALA A 31 5.06 13.13 9.21
C ALA A 31 4.24 12.62 8.02
N VAL A 32 4.21 13.35 6.91
CA VAL A 32 3.52 12.92 5.68
C VAL A 32 4.18 11.68 5.09
N ALA A 33 5.51 11.58 5.11
CA ALA A 33 6.22 10.39 4.63
C ALA A 33 5.89 9.15 5.48
N VAL A 34 5.90 9.26 6.80
CA VAL A 34 5.51 8.16 7.70
C VAL A 34 4.04 7.78 7.49
N LEU A 35 3.14 8.77 7.39
CA LEU A 35 1.72 8.54 7.12
C LEU A 35 1.52 7.82 5.78
N ALA A 36 2.21 8.26 4.72
CA ALA A 36 2.17 7.65 3.40
C ALA A 36 2.56 6.16 3.45
N VAL A 37 3.61 5.82 4.20
CA VAL A 37 4.05 4.43 4.37
C VAL A 37 3.01 3.61 5.12
N ILE A 38 2.49 4.11 6.24
CA ILE A 38 1.48 3.41 7.05
C ILE A 38 0.22 3.13 6.21
N VAL A 39 -0.28 4.15 5.51
CA VAL A 39 -1.48 4.03 4.66
C VAL A 39 -1.21 3.07 3.50
N THR A 40 -0.04 3.16 2.86
CA THR A 40 0.31 2.23 1.77
C THR A 40 0.32 0.78 2.28
N VAL A 41 0.93 0.51 3.42
CA VAL A 41 0.93 -0.84 4.03
C VAL A 41 -0.48 -1.28 4.41
N HIS A 42 -1.30 -0.35 4.91
CA HIS A 42 -2.70 -0.60 5.23
C HIS A 42 -3.50 -1.02 4.00
N GLU A 43 -3.36 -0.33 2.88
CA GLU A 43 -4.07 -0.69 1.63
C GLU A 43 -3.53 -1.98 1.01
N CYS A 44 -2.22 -2.20 1.08
CA CYS A 44 -1.59 -3.43 0.62
C CYS A 44 -2.12 -4.67 1.36
N ARG A 45 -2.53 -4.55 2.63
CA ARG A 45 -3.04 -5.71 3.39
C ARG A 45 -4.40 -6.18 2.88
N HIS A 46 -5.23 -5.29 2.37
CA HIS A 46 -6.53 -5.62 1.78
C HIS A 46 -6.35 -6.40 0.47
N PHE A 47 -5.45 -5.91 -0.39
CA PHE A 47 -5.09 -6.59 -1.62
C PHE A 47 -4.48 -7.96 -1.34
N LEU A 48 -3.53 -8.03 -0.39
CA LEU A 48 -2.87 -9.28 -0.05
C LEU A 48 -3.84 -10.29 0.58
N ALA A 49 -4.75 -9.85 1.45
CA ALA A 49 -5.81 -10.68 2.00
C ALA A 49 -6.68 -11.32 0.91
N ALA A 50 -7.16 -10.51 -0.03
CA ALA A 50 -7.95 -10.99 -1.17
C ALA A 50 -7.13 -11.96 -2.04
N TYR A 51 -5.86 -11.64 -2.30
CA TYR A 51 -4.96 -12.48 -3.10
C TYR A 51 -4.72 -13.84 -2.45
N LEU A 52 -4.50 -13.89 -1.14
CA LEU A 52 -4.27 -15.12 -0.38
C LEU A 52 -5.53 -15.98 -0.29
N GLN A 53 -6.70 -15.35 -0.16
CA GLN A 53 -7.99 -16.02 -0.18
C GLN A 53 -8.47 -16.39 -1.59
N ARG A 54 -7.68 -16.15 -2.64
CA ARG A 54 -8.04 -16.40 -4.05
C ARG A 54 -9.29 -15.66 -4.50
N ILE A 55 -9.57 -14.50 -3.91
CA ILE A 55 -10.69 -13.66 -4.30
C ILE A 55 -10.32 -12.90 -5.57
N HIS A 56 -11.25 -12.79 -6.51
CA HIS A 56 -11.04 -12.02 -7.74
C HIS A 56 -10.92 -10.53 -7.43
N VAL A 57 -9.78 -9.94 -7.79
CA VAL A 57 -9.54 -8.50 -7.70
C VAL A 57 -9.42 -7.96 -9.11
N SER A 58 -10.10 -6.87 -9.42
CA SER A 58 -10.04 -6.22 -10.73
C SER A 58 -9.11 -5.02 -10.74
N LYS A 59 -9.08 -4.24 -9.65
CA LYS A 59 -8.31 -3.00 -9.57
C LYS A 59 -7.65 -2.87 -8.20
N PHE A 60 -6.42 -2.37 -8.17
CA PHE A 60 -5.71 -1.99 -6.96
C PHE A 60 -5.07 -0.62 -7.17
N ALA A 61 -5.36 0.34 -6.29
CA ALA A 61 -4.82 1.68 -6.40
C ALA A 61 -4.20 2.12 -5.08
N ILE A 62 -2.98 2.64 -5.14
CA ILE A 62 -2.32 3.30 -4.01
C ILE A 62 -2.34 4.80 -4.28
N GLY A 63 -2.92 5.54 -3.34
CA GLY A 63 -3.07 6.97 -3.37
C GLY A 63 -4.34 7.48 -4.06
N PHE A 64 -4.44 8.80 -4.15
CA PHE A 64 -5.51 9.55 -4.81
C PHE A 64 -4.96 10.53 -5.84
N GLY A 65 -5.86 11.09 -6.65
CA GLY A 65 -5.52 12.08 -7.67
C GLY A 65 -5.05 11.46 -8.99
N PRO A 66 -4.23 12.18 -9.77
CA PRO A 66 -3.80 11.71 -11.09
C PRO A 66 -2.92 10.46 -10.96
N THR A 67 -3.15 9.52 -11.87
CA THR A 67 -2.35 8.29 -11.97
C THR A 67 -0.95 8.63 -12.46
N LEU A 68 0.05 8.33 -11.65
CA LEU A 68 1.46 8.47 -12.01
C LEU A 68 1.92 7.25 -12.81
N LEU A 69 1.54 6.06 -12.34
CA LEU A 69 1.92 4.78 -12.94
C LEU A 69 0.70 3.85 -12.94
N LYS A 70 0.54 3.11 -14.03
CA LYS A 70 -0.49 2.07 -14.18
C LYS A 70 0.14 0.86 -14.85
N PHE A 71 -0.13 -0.32 -14.31
CA PHE A 71 0.36 -1.59 -14.83
C PHE A 71 -0.63 -2.71 -14.53
N ASP A 72 -0.74 -3.67 -15.44
CA ASP A 72 -1.63 -4.82 -15.29
C ASP A 72 -0.83 -6.00 -14.72
N LEU A 73 -1.22 -6.49 -13.55
CA LEU A 73 -0.60 -7.61 -12.86
C LEU A 73 -1.59 -8.76 -12.74
N LYS A 74 -1.41 -9.82 -13.55
CA LYS A 74 -2.22 -11.06 -13.48
C LYS A 74 -3.74 -10.81 -13.47
N ASN A 75 -4.22 -9.95 -14.37
CA ASN A 75 -5.63 -9.49 -14.47
C ASN A 75 -6.09 -8.51 -13.37
N VAL A 76 -5.17 -7.99 -12.57
CA VAL A 76 -5.42 -6.88 -11.65
C VAL A 76 -4.83 -5.60 -12.23
N GLU A 77 -5.64 -4.57 -12.43
CA GLU A 77 -5.16 -3.25 -12.80
C GLU A 77 -4.56 -2.55 -11.57
N CYS A 78 -3.23 -2.49 -11.48
CA CYS A 78 -2.51 -1.82 -10.41
C CYS A 78 -2.16 -0.38 -10.81
N SER A 79 -2.45 0.60 -9.95
CA SER A 79 -2.14 2.00 -10.19
C SER A 79 -1.53 2.69 -8.97
N VAL A 80 -0.59 3.58 -9.21
CA VAL A 80 0.02 4.44 -8.20
C VAL A 80 -0.31 5.88 -8.55
N ARG A 81 -0.87 6.62 -7.59
CA ARG A 81 -1.37 7.98 -7.77
C ARG A 81 -0.57 8.98 -6.95
N ALA A 82 -0.69 10.26 -7.29
CA ALA A 82 0.18 11.31 -6.77
C ALA A 82 0.07 11.57 -5.26
N ILE A 83 -1.10 11.34 -4.66
CA ILE A 83 -1.36 11.67 -3.25
C ILE A 83 -1.40 10.38 -2.42
N PRO A 84 -0.42 10.09 -1.55
CA PRO A 84 -0.35 8.81 -0.83
C PRO A 84 -1.26 8.75 0.43
N LEU A 85 -2.39 9.47 0.41
CA LEU A 85 -3.31 9.60 1.56
C LEU A 85 -4.47 8.58 1.53
N GLY A 86 -4.32 7.46 0.83
CA GLY A 86 -5.29 6.37 0.81
C GLY A 86 -5.05 5.40 -0.33
N GLY A 87 -6.07 4.66 -0.70
CA GLY A 87 -6.08 3.73 -1.81
C GLY A 87 -7.43 3.03 -1.92
N TYR A 88 -7.55 2.08 -2.84
CA TYR A 88 -8.70 1.18 -2.88
C TYR A 88 -8.39 -0.14 -3.59
N VAL A 89 -9.12 -1.19 -3.20
CA VAL A 89 -9.20 -2.48 -3.88
C VAL A 89 -10.57 -2.60 -4.51
N GLY A 90 -10.63 -2.80 -5.83
CA GLY A 90 -11.85 -2.97 -6.60
C GLY A 90 -12.07 -4.43 -6.99
N PHE A 91 -13.31 -4.90 -6.82
CA PHE A 91 -13.72 -6.28 -7.09
C PHE A 91 -14.71 -6.34 -8.27
N PRO A 92 -14.73 -7.41 -9.07
CA PRO A 92 -15.60 -7.57 -10.23
C PRO A 92 -17.07 -7.89 -9.88
N ASP A 93 -17.46 -7.81 -8.61
CA ASP A 93 -18.79 -8.24 -8.13
C ASP A 93 -19.98 -7.64 -8.89
N ASN A 94 -19.82 -6.43 -9.44
CA ASN A 94 -20.82 -5.68 -10.19
C ASN A 94 -20.51 -5.57 -11.71
N ASP A 95 -19.38 -6.11 -12.19
CA ASP A 95 -18.99 -6.05 -13.59
C ASP A 95 -19.58 -7.23 -14.36
N GLN A 96 -20.73 -7.02 -15.02
CA GLN A 96 -21.43 -8.04 -15.81
C GLN A 96 -20.64 -8.51 -17.05
N ASP A 97 -19.67 -7.72 -17.51
CA ASP A 97 -18.78 -8.02 -18.65
C ASP A 97 -17.51 -8.79 -18.22
N SER A 98 -17.30 -9.01 -16.92
CA SER A 98 -16.07 -9.65 -16.41
C SER A 98 -15.88 -11.11 -16.85
N GLY A 99 -16.91 -11.73 -17.45
CA GLY A 99 -16.88 -13.15 -17.85
C GLY A 99 -16.92 -14.13 -16.67
N ILE A 100 -17.07 -13.63 -15.43
CA ILE A 100 -17.13 -14.42 -14.20
C ILE A 100 -18.61 -14.71 -13.87
N PRO A 101 -18.99 -15.98 -13.63
CA PRO A 101 -20.33 -16.32 -13.18
C PRO A 101 -20.70 -15.58 -11.89
N SER A 102 -21.91 -15.04 -11.79
CA SER A 102 -22.33 -14.30 -10.58
C SER A 102 -22.43 -15.17 -9.31
N ASP A 103 -22.50 -16.49 -9.47
CA ASP A 103 -22.54 -17.48 -8.37
C ASP A 103 -21.13 -17.97 -7.97
N ASP A 104 -20.07 -17.44 -8.61
CA ASP A 104 -18.70 -17.87 -8.34
C ASP A 104 -18.34 -17.67 -6.85
N LYS A 105 -17.74 -18.70 -6.24
CA LYS A 105 -17.38 -18.70 -4.81
C LYS A 105 -16.25 -17.73 -4.49
N ASP A 106 -15.44 -17.39 -5.49
CA ASP A 106 -14.24 -16.54 -5.38
C ASP A 106 -14.58 -15.05 -5.60
N LEU A 107 -15.85 -14.70 -5.77
CA LEU A 107 -16.36 -13.34 -5.68
C LEU A 107 -16.51 -12.91 -4.22
N LEU A 108 -16.14 -11.66 -3.90
CA LEU A 108 -16.19 -11.15 -2.53
C LEU A 108 -17.62 -11.21 -1.98
N LYS A 109 -18.65 -10.96 -2.81
CA LYS A 109 -20.07 -11.03 -2.42
C LYS A 109 -20.57 -12.44 -2.07
N ASN A 110 -19.83 -13.49 -2.44
CA ASN A 110 -20.21 -14.89 -2.18
C ASN A 110 -19.39 -15.53 -1.05
N ARG A 111 -18.30 -14.88 -0.59
CA ARG A 111 -17.47 -15.36 0.53
C ARG A 111 -18.19 -15.28 1.89
N PRO A 112 -17.81 -16.06 2.91
CA PRO A 112 -18.37 -15.89 4.25
C PRO A 112 -18.00 -14.52 4.84
N ILE A 113 -18.80 -14.02 5.79
CA ILE A 113 -18.68 -12.65 6.33
C ILE A 113 -17.30 -12.41 6.96
N LEU A 114 -16.73 -13.43 7.62
CA LEU A 114 -15.41 -13.32 8.25
C LEU A 114 -14.30 -13.08 7.22
N ASP A 115 -14.37 -13.73 6.06
CA ASP A 115 -13.40 -13.54 4.99
C ASP A 115 -13.53 -12.15 4.37
N ARG A 116 -14.77 -11.67 4.18
CA ARG A 116 -15.01 -10.31 3.68
C ARG A 116 -14.47 -9.26 4.64
N LEU A 117 -14.70 -9.46 5.93
CA LEU A 117 -14.24 -8.53 6.96
C LEU A 117 -12.71 -8.42 6.95
N LEU A 118 -11.99 -9.54 6.81
CA LEU A 118 -10.53 -9.53 6.75
C LEU A 118 -9.97 -8.74 5.55
N VAL A 119 -10.71 -8.71 4.44
CA VAL A 119 -10.36 -7.99 3.20
C VAL A 119 -10.74 -6.50 3.22
N THR A 120 -11.67 -6.09 4.10
CA THR A 120 -12.22 -4.72 4.10
C THR A 120 -11.95 -3.92 5.37
N VAL A 121 -11.73 -4.59 6.51
CA VAL A 121 -11.42 -3.97 7.81
C VAL A 121 -9.99 -3.57 7.84
#